data_AF-A0A2M8PL22-F1
#
_entry.id   AF-A0A2M8PL22-F1
#
_cell.length_a   1.000
_cell.length_b   1.000
_cell.length_c   1.000
_cell.angle_alpha   90.00
_cell.angle_beta   90.00
_cell.angle_gamma   90.00
#
_symmetry.space_group_name_H-M   'P 1'
#
loop_
_entity.id
_entity.type
_entity.pdbx_description
1 polymer ?
#
loop_
_entity_poly.entity_id
_entity_poly.type
_entity_poly.pdbx_seq_one_letter_code
_entity_poly.pdbx_strand_id
1 'polypeptide(L)'
;MSESQKNNQESVSKEENKEIDEISGVETTGHEWDGLKELNNPLPRWWVWVFLVTCLWSVWYWVIYPAWPTPSGATQGARGYTQFKELEKKQSEIIARQKNYLERFEQASNQDVLNDPELYAFAIAGGAAAFKDNCATCHGTGAQGGHGYPNLNDDDWLWGGTLEDIHQTITYG
;
A
#
# COMPACT_ATOMS: atom_id res chain seq x y z
N MET A 1 76.53 11.19 -24.87
CA MET A 1 76.42 10.15 -23.82
C MET A 1 75.66 10.78 -22.67
N SER A 2 74.53 10.31 -22.15
CA SER A 2 73.87 9.00 -22.29
C SER A 2 72.51 9.01 -21.57
N GLU A 3 71.69 10.06 -21.75
CA GLU A 3 70.46 10.22 -20.93
C GLU A 3 69.17 10.46 -21.72
N SER A 4 69.21 10.92 -22.98
CA SER A 4 67.97 11.16 -23.75
C SER A 4 67.45 9.94 -24.52
N GLN A 5 68.12 8.79 -24.43
CA GLN A 5 67.75 7.55 -25.14
C GLN A 5 67.15 6.47 -24.22
N LYS A 6 67.11 6.69 -22.89
CA LYS A 6 66.50 5.72 -21.94
C LYS A 6 65.00 5.95 -21.68
N ASN A 7 64.50 7.16 -21.89
CA ASN A 7 63.09 7.49 -21.60
C ASN A 7 62.11 7.18 -22.74
N ASN A 8 62.56 6.65 -23.87
CA ASN A 8 61.71 6.38 -25.03
C ASN A 8 61.45 4.88 -25.27
N GLN A 9 61.80 4.03 -24.30
CA GLN A 9 61.69 2.57 -24.42
C GLN A 9 60.86 1.92 -23.29
N GLU A 10 60.37 2.70 -22.32
CA GLU A 10 59.51 2.21 -21.23
C GLU A 10 58.01 2.51 -21.42
N SER A 11 57.62 3.33 -22.41
CA SER A 11 56.20 3.58 -22.72
C SER A 11 55.64 2.66 -23.80
N VAL A 12 56.44 1.73 -24.32
CA VAL A 12 56.07 0.80 -25.39
C VAL A 12 56.07 -0.63 -24.84
N SER A 13 55.00 -1.02 -24.13
CA SER A 13 54.49 -2.41 -24.06
C SER A 13 53.50 -2.60 -22.90
N LYS A 14 52.25 -2.20 -23.13
CA LYS A 14 51.09 -3.01 -22.74
C LYS A 14 49.89 -2.60 -23.58
N GLU A 15 50.04 -2.70 -24.90
CA GLU A 15 48.89 -3.16 -25.68
C GLU A 15 48.76 -4.65 -25.37
N GLU A 16 48.17 -4.97 -24.21
CA GLU A 16 47.63 -6.30 -23.98
C GLU A 16 46.64 -6.55 -25.12
N ASN A 17 46.89 -7.61 -25.88
CA ASN A 17 46.07 -8.04 -27.00
C ASN A 17 44.62 -8.15 -26.50
N LYS A 18 43.80 -7.15 -26.80
CA LYS A 18 42.43 -7.05 -26.33
C LYS A 18 41.66 -8.23 -26.89
N GLU A 19 41.23 -9.15 -26.03
CA GLU A 19 40.52 -10.35 -26.45
C GLU A 19 39.13 -9.95 -26.96
N ILE A 20 38.90 -10.18 -28.26
CA ILE A 20 37.63 -9.90 -28.93
C ILE A 20 36.82 -11.20 -28.95
N ASP A 21 35.58 -11.14 -28.45
CA ASP A 21 34.65 -12.26 -28.51
C ASP A 21 34.25 -12.58 -29.96
N GLU A 22 34.35 -13.86 -30.35
CA GLU A 22 34.15 -14.29 -31.74
C GLU A 22 32.70 -14.10 -32.25
N ILE A 23 31.72 -14.14 -31.33
CA ILE A 23 30.28 -14.10 -31.69
C ILE A 23 29.78 -12.66 -31.73
N SER A 24 30.07 -11.88 -30.70
CA SER A 24 29.59 -10.49 -30.55
C SER A 24 30.51 -9.47 -31.23
N GLY A 25 31.78 -9.80 -31.46
CA GLY A 25 32.78 -8.88 -32.01
C GLY A 25 33.18 -7.76 -31.04
N VAL A 26 32.86 -7.93 -29.74
CA VAL A 26 33.10 -6.92 -28.69
C VAL A 26 34.29 -7.35 -27.83
N GLU A 27 35.09 -6.38 -27.40
CA GLU A 27 36.20 -6.58 -26.48
C GLU A 27 35.70 -7.07 -25.10
N THR A 28 36.38 -8.05 -24.51
CA THR A 28 36.10 -8.50 -23.14
C THR A 28 36.83 -7.64 -22.10
N THR A 29 36.41 -7.68 -20.84
CA THR A 29 37.02 -6.91 -19.74
C THR A 29 38.39 -7.46 -19.27
N GLY A 30 38.92 -8.49 -19.93
CA GLY A 30 40.27 -9.03 -19.72
C GLY A 30 40.43 -10.02 -18.55
N HIS A 31 39.36 -10.29 -17.80
CA HIS A 31 39.36 -11.28 -16.72
C HIS A 31 38.39 -12.43 -17.04
N GLU A 32 38.77 -13.64 -16.64
CA GLU A 32 37.93 -14.83 -16.74
C GLU A 32 37.59 -15.34 -15.34
N TRP A 33 36.32 -15.62 -15.13
CA TRP A 33 35.76 -16.10 -13.88
C TRP A 33 35.06 -17.44 -14.16
N ASP A 34 35.72 -18.55 -13.82
CA ASP A 34 35.13 -19.90 -13.96
C ASP A 34 34.60 -20.18 -15.39
N GLY A 35 35.40 -19.85 -16.41
CA GLY A 35 35.00 -19.98 -17.81
C GLY A 35 34.09 -18.89 -18.35
N LEU A 36 33.61 -17.95 -17.52
CA LEU A 36 32.81 -16.80 -17.96
C LEU A 36 33.67 -15.54 -18.14
N LYS A 37 33.40 -14.79 -19.20
CA LYS A 37 34.03 -13.50 -19.51
C LYS A 37 32.96 -12.44 -19.71
N GLU A 38 33.28 -11.19 -19.38
CA GLU A 38 32.34 -10.07 -19.49
C GLU A 38 32.63 -9.24 -20.75
N LEU A 39 31.57 -8.91 -21.51
CA LEU A 39 31.67 -8.06 -22.69
C LEU A 39 31.68 -6.58 -22.28
N ASN A 40 32.59 -5.80 -22.86
CA ASN A 40 32.67 -4.35 -22.65
C ASN A 40 31.70 -3.59 -23.57
N ASN A 41 30.41 -3.89 -23.42
CA ASN A 41 29.33 -3.21 -24.15
C ASN A 41 28.95 -1.89 -23.47
N PRO A 42 28.71 -0.81 -24.23
CA PRO A 42 28.08 0.36 -23.66
C PRO A 42 26.66 0.03 -23.19
N LEU A 43 26.22 0.68 -22.12
CA LEU A 43 24.85 0.55 -21.63
C LEU A 43 23.84 0.86 -22.75
N PRO A 44 22.74 0.09 -22.88
CA PRO A 44 21.71 0.38 -23.87
C PRO A 44 21.18 1.81 -23.69
N ARG A 45 21.12 2.58 -24.79
CA ARG A 45 20.73 4.01 -24.71
C ARG A 45 19.35 4.21 -24.10
N TRP A 46 18.40 3.33 -24.43
CA TRP A 46 17.04 3.36 -23.86
C TRP A 46 17.06 3.14 -22.33
N TRP A 47 17.94 2.28 -21.83
CA TRP A 47 18.09 2.01 -20.40
C TRP A 47 18.61 3.25 -19.67
N VAL A 48 19.61 3.92 -20.25
CA VAL A 48 20.14 5.18 -19.70
C VAL A 48 19.05 6.26 -19.68
N TRP A 49 18.24 6.37 -20.74
CA TRP A 49 17.12 7.31 -20.76
C TRP A 49 16.11 7.03 -19.65
N VAL A 50 15.71 5.76 -19.45
CA VAL A 50 14.80 5.37 -18.36
C VAL A 50 15.41 5.71 -17.00
N PHE A 51 16.67 5.39 -16.77
CA PHE A 51 17.38 5.71 -15.53
C PHE A 51 17.41 7.23 -15.26
N LEU A 52 17.69 8.05 -16.28
CA LEU A 52 17.69 9.50 -16.12
C LEU A 52 16.28 10.05 -15.85
N VAL A 53 15.25 9.50 -16.49
CA VAL A 53 13.86 9.88 -16.24
C VAL A 53 13.44 9.55 -14.81
N THR A 54 13.82 8.39 -14.26
CA THR A 54 13.48 8.05 -12.87
C THR A 54 14.22 8.92 -11.87
N CYS A 55 15.48 9.28 -12.14
CA CYS A 55 16.21 10.28 -11.34
C CYS A 55 15.54 11.66 -11.38
N LEU A 56 15.08 12.11 -12.55
CA LEU A 56 14.35 13.36 -12.66
C LEU A 56 13.01 13.30 -11.91
N TRP A 57 12.29 12.19 -12.04
CA TRP A 57 11.03 11.96 -11.36
C TRP A 57 11.18 11.95 -9.83
N SER A 58 12.25 11.34 -9.30
CA SER A 58 12.49 11.30 -7.86
C SER A 58 12.74 12.70 -7.28
N VAL A 59 13.54 13.53 -7.97
CA VAL A 59 13.77 14.92 -7.58
C VAL A 59 12.47 15.72 -7.65
N TRP A 60 11.69 15.57 -8.72
CA TRP A 60 10.39 16.22 -8.83
C TRP A 60 9.43 15.80 -7.70
N TYR A 61 9.33 14.50 -7.40
CA TYR A 61 8.46 13.98 -6.35
C TYR A 61 8.86 14.50 -4.97
N TRP A 62 10.16 14.56 -4.70
CA TRP A 62 10.73 15.13 -3.46
C TRP A 62 10.36 16.60 -3.23
N VAL A 63 10.24 17.40 -4.31
CA VAL A 63 9.81 18.80 -4.22
C VAL A 63 8.28 18.92 -4.00
N ILE A 64 7.49 18.04 -4.60
CA ILE A 64 6.02 18.12 -4.55
C ILE A 64 5.44 17.57 -3.25
N TYR A 65 6.00 16.49 -2.72
CA TYR A 65 5.46 15.73 -1.60
C TYR A 65 6.31 15.84 -0.34
N PRO A 66 5.74 15.56 0.84
CA PRO A 66 6.52 15.51 2.05
C PRO A 66 7.56 14.40 2.01
N ALA A 67 8.81 14.71 2.32
CA ALA A 67 9.91 13.77 2.10
C ALA A 67 11.02 13.80 3.16
N TRP A 68 11.58 14.97 3.49
CA TRP A 68 12.76 15.05 4.35
C TRP A 68 12.38 15.37 5.81
N PRO A 69 12.84 14.60 6.81
CA PRO A 69 12.59 14.91 8.21
C PRO A 69 13.44 16.10 8.66
N THR A 70 12.80 17.14 9.18
CA THR A 70 13.42 18.29 9.85
C THR A 70 13.02 18.28 11.34
N PRO A 71 13.73 19.01 12.22
CA PRO A 71 13.34 19.14 13.62
C PRO A 71 11.92 19.69 13.85
N SER A 72 11.33 20.35 12.85
CA SER A 72 9.96 20.90 12.89
C SER A 72 8.91 20.00 12.20
N GLY A 73 9.29 18.80 11.74
CA GLY A 73 8.42 17.86 11.01
C GLY A 73 8.99 17.49 9.64
N ALA A 74 8.20 16.85 8.78
CA ALA A 74 8.64 16.62 7.39
C ALA A 74 8.54 17.92 6.57
N THR A 75 9.34 18.05 5.51
CA THR A 75 9.07 19.02 4.44
C THR A 75 7.61 18.85 3.99
N GLN A 76 6.87 19.92 3.75
CA GLN A 76 5.44 19.80 3.36
C GLN A 76 5.25 19.56 1.86
N GLY A 77 6.30 19.79 1.07
CA GLY A 77 6.25 19.84 -0.39
C GLY A 77 5.46 21.04 -0.91
N ALA A 78 5.52 21.30 -2.21
CA ALA A 78 4.83 22.43 -2.83
C ALA A 78 3.29 22.31 -2.80
N ARG A 79 2.75 21.10 -2.65
CA ARG A 79 1.30 20.83 -2.71
C ARG A 79 0.62 20.80 -1.34
N GLY A 80 1.39 20.80 -0.24
CA GLY A 80 0.85 20.72 1.13
C GLY A 80 0.02 19.47 1.41
N TYR A 81 0.25 18.40 0.64
CA TYR A 81 -0.43 17.11 0.73
C TYR A 81 -0.03 16.40 2.03
N THR A 82 -1.02 15.82 2.72
CA THR A 82 -0.78 14.86 3.81
C THR A 82 -1.82 13.75 3.74
N GLN A 83 -1.44 12.54 4.19
CA GLN A 83 -2.38 11.41 4.29
C GLN A 83 -3.58 11.72 5.18
N PHE A 84 -3.40 12.53 6.23
CA PHE A 84 -4.47 12.92 7.14
C PHE A 84 -5.51 13.83 6.46
N LYS A 85 -5.08 14.81 5.67
CA LYS A 85 -6.00 15.67 4.89
C LYS A 85 -6.78 14.87 3.85
N GLU A 86 -6.10 13.94 3.18
CA GLU A 86 -6.74 13.06 2.20
C GLU A 86 -7.77 12.14 2.87
N LEU A 87 -7.44 11.61 4.06
CA LEU A 87 -8.35 10.79 4.86
C LEU A 87 -9.58 11.60 5.29
N GLU A 88 -9.39 12.79 5.88
CA GLU A 88 -10.47 13.68 6.31
C GLU A 88 -11.41 14.01 5.13
N LYS A 89 -10.84 14.33 3.96
CA LYS A 89 -11.62 14.57 2.75
C LYS A 89 -12.44 13.34 2.35
N LYS A 90 -11.83 12.16 2.28
CA LYS A 90 -12.54 10.92 1.92
C LYS A 90 -13.62 10.55 2.93
N GLN A 91 -13.35 10.73 4.22
CA GLN A 91 -14.31 10.46 5.29
C GLN A 91 -15.50 11.43 5.20
N SER A 92 -15.26 12.73 5.03
CA SER A 92 -16.34 13.71 4.88
C SER A 92 -17.20 13.45 3.64
N GLU A 93 -16.62 12.99 2.53
CA GLU A 93 -17.37 12.57 1.33
C GLU A 93 -18.23 11.31 1.57
N ILE A 94 -17.76 10.35 2.37
CA ILE A 94 -18.54 9.16 2.74
C ILE A 94 -19.68 9.56 3.68
N ILE A 95 -19.38 10.32 4.74
CA ILE A 95 -20.36 10.78 5.71
C ILE A 95 -21.42 11.63 5.03
N ALA A 96 -21.05 12.57 4.17
CA ALA A 96 -22.01 13.42 3.45
C ALA A 96 -22.98 12.62 2.57
N ARG A 97 -22.54 11.50 1.97
CA ARG A 97 -23.41 10.60 1.18
C ARG A 97 -24.42 9.85 2.04
N GLN A 98 -24.07 9.53 3.27
CA GLN A 98 -24.90 8.74 4.18
C GLN A 98 -25.63 9.58 5.22
N LYS A 99 -25.32 10.88 5.31
CA LYS A 99 -25.71 11.79 6.38
C LYS A 99 -27.20 11.75 6.69
N ASN A 100 -28.05 11.87 5.66
CA ASN A 100 -29.50 11.89 5.87
C ASN A 100 -30.03 10.57 6.48
N TYR A 101 -29.45 9.43 6.12
CA TYR A 101 -29.83 8.12 6.66
C TYR A 101 -29.27 7.92 8.07
N LEU A 102 -28.00 8.27 8.28
CA LEU A 102 -27.35 8.17 9.59
C LEU A 102 -28.00 9.07 10.63
N GLU A 103 -28.27 10.34 10.31
CA GLU A 103 -28.91 11.27 11.26
C GLU A 103 -30.32 10.81 11.65
N ARG A 104 -31.10 10.28 10.68
CA ARG A 104 -32.42 9.69 10.98
C ARG A 104 -32.28 8.45 11.86
N PHE A 105 -31.31 7.57 11.56
CA PHE A 105 -31.10 6.33 12.28
C PHE A 105 -30.62 6.56 13.72
N GLU A 106 -29.68 7.50 13.94
CA GLU A 106 -29.14 7.84 15.28
C GLU A 106 -30.20 8.43 16.22
N GLN A 107 -31.22 9.10 15.68
CA GLN A 107 -32.31 9.71 16.45
C GLN A 107 -33.52 8.79 16.62
N ALA A 108 -33.63 7.74 15.80
CA ALA A 108 -34.74 6.81 15.83
C ALA A 108 -34.62 5.88 17.04
N SER A 109 -35.75 5.59 17.70
CA SER A 109 -35.78 4.46 18.63
C SER A 109 -35.73 3.14 17.86
N ASN A 110 -35.34 2.07 18.54
CA ASN A 110 -35.40 0.71 18.01
C ASN A 110 -36.78 0.38 17.40
N GLN A 111 -37.86 0.84 18.03
CA GLN A 111 -39.22 0.64 17.53
C GLN A 111 -39.52 1.46 16.28
N ASP A 112 -39.00 2.69 16.18
CA ASP A 112 -39.16 3.54 14.98
C ASP A 112 -38.45 2.93 13.77
N VAL A 113 -37.26 2.36 13.98
CA VAL A 113 -36.51 1.64 12.93
C VAL A 113 -37.31 0.45 12.41
N LEU A 114 -37.95 -0.34 13.29
CA LEU A 114 -38.79 -1.47 12.87
C LEU A 114 -40.05 -1.04 12.09
N ASN A 115 -40.58 0.14 12.40
CA ASN A 115 -41.83 0.64 11.81
C ASN A 115 -41.62 1.42 10.50
N ASP A 116 -40.40 1.84 10.18
CA ASP A 116 -40.03 2.53 8.93
C ASP A 116 -39.26 1.55 8.00
N PRO A 117 -39.87 1.09 6.89
CA PRO A 117 -39.23 0.15 5.96
C PRO A 117 -37.90 0.64 5.37
N GLU A 118 -37.74 1.96 5.19
CA GLU A 118 -36.52 2.54 4.62
C GLU A 118 -35.40 2.53 5.66
N LEU A 119 -35.69 2.91 6.91
CA LEU A 119 -34.72 2.85 8.01
C LEU A 119 -34.39 1.41 8.39
N TYR A 120 -35.37 0.50 8.38
CA TYR A 120 -35.14 -0.92 8.59
C TYR A 120 -34.18 -1.51 7.56
N ALA A 121 -34.39 -1.21 6.26
CA ALA A 121 -33.48 -1.68 5.21
C ALA A 121 -32.05 -1.14 5.38
N PHE A 122 -31.92 0.13 5.76
CA PHE A 122 -30.62 0.72 6.08
C PHE A 122 -29.96 0.04 7.28
N ALA A 123 -30.71 -0.20 8.36
CA ALA A 123 -30.26 -0.87 9.57
C ALA A 123 -29.80 -2.31 9.31
N ILE A 124 -30.55 -3.06 8.50
CA ILE A 124 -30.18 -4.44 8.12
C ILE A 124 -28.91 -4.45 7.26
N ALA A 125 -28.77 -3.53 6.30
CA ALA A 125 -27.56 -3.45 5.48
C ALA A 125 -26.32 -3.11 6.31
N GLY A 126 -26.41 -2.12 7.20
CA GLY A 126 -25.34 -1.74 8.12
C GLY A 126 -25.04 -2.82 9.16
N GLY A 127 -26.10 -3.39 9.75
CA GLY A 127 -26.02 -4.48 10.72
C GLY A 127 -25.38 -5.74 10.14
N ALA A 128 -25.68 -6.11 8.90
CA ALA A 128 -25.04 -7.25 8.24
C ALA A 128 -23.54 -7.04 7.99
N ALA A 129 -23.11 -5.81 7.71
CA ALA A 129 -21.68 -5.47 7.61
C ALA A 129 -21.02 -5.54 9.00
N ALA A 130 -21.61 -4.88 10.00
CA ALA A 130 -21.13 -4.89 11.37
C ALA A 130 -21.04 -6.30 11.96
N PHE A 131 -22.02 -7.17 11.67
CA PHE A 131 -22.03 -8.56 12.10
C PHE A 131 -20.85 -9.34 11.51
N LYS A 132 -20.56 -9.17 10.22
CA LYS A 132 -19.43 -9.84 9.56
C LYS A 132 -18.09 -9.39 10.14
N ASP A 133 -17.95 -8.11 10.42
CA ASP A 133 -16.70 -7.53 10.91
C ASP A 133 -16.44 -7.88 12.38
N ASN A 134 -17.48 -7.98 13.21
CA ASN A 134 -17.33 -8.03 14.67
C ASN A 134 -17.89 -9.31 15.33
N CYS A 135 -18.88 -9.98 14.74
CA CYS A 135 -19.63 -11.05 15.41
C CYS A 135 -19.41 -12.43 14.77
N ALA A 136 -19.20 -12.47 13.45
CA ALA A 136 -19.16 -13.70 12.67
C ALA A 136 -18.00 -14.64 13.05
N THR A 137 -16.92 -14.12 13.63
CA THR A 137 -15.80 -14.93 14.13
C THR A 137 -16.24 -15.91 15.22
N CYS A 138 -17.20 -15.50 16.06
CA CYS A 138 -17.72 -16.30 17.17
C CYS A 138 -19.04 -17.00 16.79
N HIS A 139 -19.97 -16.26 16.18
CA HIS A 139 -21.31 -16.75 15.87
C HIS A 139 -21.46 -17.36 14.47
N GLY A 140 -20.37 -17.45 13.69
CA GLY A 140 -20.41 -17.97 12.33
C GLY A 140 -20.95 -16.97 11.29
N THR A 141 -20.64 -17.20 10.02
CA THR A 141 -21.00 -16.28 8.91
C THR A 141 -22.50 -16.20 8.63
N GLY A 142 -23.25 -17.25 8.96
CA GLY A 142 -24.71 -17.29 8.89
C GLY A 142 -25.38 -17.17 10.27
N ALA A 143 -24.64 -16.69 11.28
CA ALA A 143 -25.09 -16.57 12.66
C ALA A 143 -25.47 -17.90 13.35
N GLN A 144 -25.07 -19.03 12.78
CA GLN A 144 -25.43 -20.38 13.25
C GLN A 144 -24.74 -20.84 14.55
N GLY A 145 -23.80 -20.05 15.09
CA GLY A 145 -23.04 -20.39 16.29
C GLY A 145 -21.93 -21.42 16.07
N GLY A 146 -21.42 -21.93 17.19
CA GLY A 146 -20.33 -22.91 17.25
C GLY A 146 -20.23 -23.52 18.65
N HIS A 147 -19.27 -24.42 18.88
CA HIS A 147 -19.09 -24.97 20.23
C HIS A 147 -18.72 -23.85 21.22
N GLY A 148 -19.58 -23.61 22.22
CA GLY A 148 -19.41 -22.51 23.19
C GLY A 148 -19.98 -21.16 22.73
N TYR A 149 -20.55 -21.06 21.53
CA TYR A 149 -21.12 -19.82 20.99
C TYR A 149 -22.57 -20.05 20.54
N PRO A 150 -23.54 -19.28 21.06
CA PRO A 150 -24.96 -19.42 20.71
C PRO A 150 -25.23 -19.29 19.21
N ASN A 151 -26.25 -20.01 18.75
CA ASN A 151 -26.91 -19.72 17.49
C ASN A 151 -27.77 -18.47 17.66
N LEU A 152 -27.69 -17.51 16.73
CA LEU A 152 -28.46 -16.27 16.76
C LEU A 152 -29.54 -16.22 15.65
N ASN A 153 -29.70 -17.30 14.89
CA ASN A 153 -30.69 -17.42 13.82
C ASN A 153 -31.87 -18.36 14.14
N ASP A 154 -31.98 -18.79 15.40
CA ASP A 154 -33.11 -19.56 15.93
C ASP A 154 -33.93 -18.76 16.96
N ASP A 155 -34.91 -19.44 17.57
CA ASP A 155 -35.84 -18.84 18.53
C ASP A 155 -35.41 -19.05 20.00
N ASP A 156 -34.22 -19.62 20.26
CA ASP A 156 -33.76 -20.01 21.61
C ASP A 156 -32.77 -18.98 22.20
N TRP A 157 -33.28 -18.10 23.08
CA TRP A 157 -32.51 -16.99 23.64
C TRP A 157 -32.17 -17.19 25.13
N LEU A 158 -30.88 -17.25 25.46
CA LEU A 158 -30.39 -17.45 26.84
C LEU A 158 -30.65 -16.25 27.76
N TRP A 159 -30.59 -15.04 27.22
CA TRP A 159 -30.65 -13.78 27.97
C TRP A 159 -31.88 -12.92 27.62
N GLY A 160 -32.89 -13.54 26.99
CA GLY A 160 -34.04 -12.85 26.42
C GLY A 160 -33.86 -12.55 24.93
N GLY A 161 -34.94 -12.70 24.17
CA GLY A 161 -34.98 -12.53 22.72
C GLY A 161 -35.73 -11.26 22.28
N THR A 162 -36.09 -10.38 23.21
CA THR A 162 -36.66 -9.08 22.85
C THR A 162 -35.58 -8.16 22.31
N LEU A 163 -35.98 -7.12 21.57
CA LEU A 163 -35.03 -6.18 20.97
C LEU A 163 -34.20 -5.45 22.04
N GLU A 164 -34.83 -5.11 23.16
CA GLU A 164 -34.19 -4.52 24.33
C GLU A 164 -33.19 -5.48 24.98
N ASP A 165 -33.54 -6.75 25.15
CA ASP A 165 -32.64 -7.77 25.72
C ASP A 165 -31.38 -7.95 24.84
N ILE A 166 -31.58 -8.10 23.53
CA ILE A 166 -30.49 -8.28 22.56
C ILE A 166 -29.59 -7.04 22.54
N HIS A 167 -30.17 -5.84 22.53
CA HIS A 167 -29.41 -4.60 22.58
C HIS A 167 -28.60 -4.46 23.87
N GLN A 168 -29.17 -4.88 25.00
CA GLN A 168 -28.47 -4.93 26.28
C GLN A 168 -27.27 -5.90 26.25
N THR A 169 -27.45 -7.12 25.74
CA THR A 169 -26.36 -8.10 25.59
C THR A 169 -25.25 -7.56 24.68
N ILE A 170 -25.57 -6.91 23.57
CA ILE A 170 -24.57 -6.33 22.65
C ILE A 170 -23.81 -5.17 23.33
N THR A 171 -24.49 -4.34 24.12
CA THR A 171 -23.90 -3.13 24.70
C THR A 171 -23.02 -3.43 25.91
N TYR A 172 -23.40 -4.41 26.74
CA TYR A 172 -22.80 -4.62 28.05
C TYR A 172 -22.12 -5.99 28.23
N GLY A 173 -22.41 -6.96 27.37
CA GLY A 173 -21.92 -8.35 27.48
C GLY A 173 -22.78 -9.23 28.36
#